data_AF-A0A804UL11-F1
#
_entry.id   AF-A0A804UL11-F1
#
_cell.length_a   1.000
_cell.length_b   1.000
_cell.length_c   1.000
_cell.angle_alpha   90.00
_cell.angle_beta   90.00
_cell.angle_gamma   90.00
#
_symmetry.space_group_name_H-M   'P 1'
#
loop_
_entity.id
_entity.type
_entity.pdbx_description
1 polymer ?
#
loop_
_entity_poly.entity_id
_entity_poly.type
_entity_poly.pdbx_seq_one_letter_code
_entity_poly.pdbx_strand_id
1 'polypeptide(L)'
;MQAEIHPVFGFCYLCRWIRWLTPDMAKTRGFDPQWLSITFSKAIFLGNGLIAIVSGLFANLLAENLGFGPVAPFDAAACFLAIGMAIIMSSWSENYGDPSESKDLMAQFKVAAKAIASDEKIALLGAIQSLFEGSMYTFVFLWTPALSPNEEDIPHGFIFATFMLSSMLGSSIASRLLARKLKVEGYMQIVFSISAVTLVLPVATNILVPTSSVKGGSVSIGGSLQLLGFCTFEACVGIFWPSIMKMRSQYIPEEARSTIMNFFRIPLNLFVCVVNAFPITVMFGMCSIFLFMAAILQRRLMVVSDQVHKSSTKAQEMIGEDEPLNP
;
A
#
# COMPACT_ATOMS: atom_id res chain seq x y z
N MET A 1 1.56 4.71 -20.71
CA MET A 1 0.34 4.61 -19.86
C MET A 1 0.13 3.24 -19.19
N GLN A 2 0.60 2.10 -19.75
CA GLN A 2 0.42 0.75 -19.13
C GLN A 2 1.62 0.21 -18.32
N ALA A 3 2.80 0.83 -18.41
CA ALA A 3 4.02 0.35 -17.72
C ALA A 3 4.03 0.63 -16.20
N GLU A 4 3.22 1.58 -15.72
CA GLU A 4 3.19 2.03 -14.31
C GLU A 4 2.23 1.24 -13.43
N ILE A 5 1.50 0.29 -14.04
CA ILE A 5 0.62 -0.64 -13.34
C ILE A 5 1.46 -1.75 -12.66
N HIS A 6 2.64 -2.08 -13.20
CA HIS A 6 3.51 -3.15 -12.71
C HIS A 6 4.04 -3.05 -11.26
N PRO A 7 4.45 -1.90 -10.70
CA PRO A 7 5.05 -1.82 -9.36
C PRO A 7 4.04 -1.97 -8.23
N VAL A 8 2.82 -1.47 -8.42
CA VAL A 8 1.71 -1.65 -7.46
C VAL A 8 1.20 -3.09 -7.52
N PHE A 9 1.16 -3.67 -8.72
CA PHE A 9 0.95 -5.11 -8.88
C PHE A 9 2.10 -5.91 -8.25
N GLY A 10 3.34 -5.44 -8.32
CA GLY A 10 4.51 -6.03 -7.65
C GLY A 10 4.31 -6.21 -6.15
N PHE A 11 3.70 -5.23 -5.47
CA PHE A 11 3.34 -5.33 -4.05
C PHE A 11 2.28 -6.42 -3.79
N CYS A 12 1.30 -6.53 -4.69
CA CYS A 12 0.23 -7.53 -4.62
C CYS A 12 0.77 -8.96 -4.92
N TYR A 13 1.67 -9.10 -5.89
CA TYR A 13 2.37 -10.34 -6.21
C TYR A 13 3.35 -10.74 -5.10
N LEU A 14 4.04 -9.79 -4.47
CA LEU A 14 4.90 -10.05 -3.32
C LEU A 14 4.07 -10.51 -2.12
N CYS A 15 2.92 -9.89 -1.83
CA CYS A 15 2.01 -10.37 -0.78
C CYS A 15 1.45 -11.77 -1.09
N ARG A 16 1.18 -12.08 -2.35
CA ARG A 16 0.74 -13.41 -2.80
C ARG A 16 1.86 -14.45 -2.70
N TRP A 17 3.09 -14.06 -3.02
CA TRP A 17 4.31 -14.85 -2.88
C TRP A 17 4.64 -15.11 -1.41
N ILE A 18 4.57 -14.10 -0.55
CA ILE A 18 4.68 -14.19 0.91
C ILE A 18 3.62 -15.14 1.49
N ARG A 19 2.38 -15.07 0.97
CA ARG A 19 1.29 -15.96 1.37
C ARG A 19 1.47 -17.39 0.85
N TRP A 20 2.13 -17.60 -0.28
CA TRP A 20 2.51 -18.95 -0.75
C TRP A 20 3.65 -19.54 0.10
N LEU A 21 4.54 -18.68 0.60
CA LEU A 21 5.66 -19.02 1.50
C LEU A 21 5.23 -19.22 2.97
N THR A 22 3.95 -19.49 3.22
CA THR A 22 3.33 -19.59 4.55
C THR A 22 4.13 -20.46 5.54
N PRO A 23 3.86 -20.33 6.86
CA PRO A 23 4.48 -21.13 7.91
C PRO A 23 4.44 -22.64 7.69
N ASP A 24 3.53 -23.16 6.84
CA ASP A 24 3.48 -24.57 6.47
C ASP A 24 4.70 -25.05 5.69
N MET A 25 5.29 -24.21 4.81
CA MET A 25 6.59 -24.48 4.17
C MET A 25 7.75 -24.38 5.16
N ALA A 26 7.69 -23.43 6.10
CA ALA A 26 8.68 -23.31 7.16
C ALA A 26 8.64 -24.51 8.13
N LYS A 27 7.43 -25.03 8.44
CA LYS A 27 7.22 -26.25 9.22
C LYS A 27 7.62 -27.52 8.46
N THR A 28 7.28 -27.65 7.18
CA THR A 28 7.66 -28.84 6.38
C THR A 28 9.14 -28.88 6.02
N ARG A 29 9.81 -27.74 5.90
CA ARG A 29 11.26 -27.67 5.61
C ARG A 29 12.15 -27.34 6.83
N GLY A 30 11.57 -27.16 8.01
CA GLY A 30 12.32 -26.92 9.27
C GLY A 30 13.01 -25.56 9.37
N PHE A 31 12.52 -24.53 8.67
CA PHE A 31 13.11 -23.20 8.72
C PHE A 31 12.71 -22.44 9.97
N ASP A 32 13.68 -21.83 10.66
CA ASP A 32 13.44 -20.98 11.81
C ASP A 32 12.55 -19.77 11.40
N PRO A 33 11.48 -19.45 12.16
CA PRO A 33 10.62 -18.29 11.92
C PRO A 33 11.40 -16.97 11.70
N GLN A 34 12.61 -16.86 12.26
CA GLN A 34 13.47 -15.69 12.13
C GLN A 34 13.98 -15.46 10.69
N TRP A 35 14.28 -16.52 9.93
CA TRP A 35 14.74 -16.41 8.53
C TRP A 35 13.64 -15.94 7.59
N LEU A 36 12.39 -16.32 7.89
CA LEU A 36 11.22 -15.90 7.14
C LEU A 36 11.01 -14.38 7.26
N SER A 37 11.08 -13.86 8.49
CA SER A 37 10.97 -12.42 8.75
C SER A 37 12.11 -11.61 8.10
N ILE A 38 13.35 -12.12 8.12
CA ILE A 38 14.50 -11.46 7.48
C ILE A 38 14.35 -11.46 5.95
N THR A 39 13.88 -12.56 5.38
CA THR A 39 13.65 -12.70 3.93
C THR A 39 12.55 -11.76 3.46
N PHE A 40 11.44 -11.66 4.20
CA PHE A 40 10.37 -10.70 3.88
C PHE A 40 10.84 -9.25 3.97
N SER A 41 11.62 -8.90 4.99
CA SER A 41 12.18 -7.55 5.11
C SER A 41 13.14 -7.22 3.96
N LYS A 42 14.00 -8.16 3.56
CA LYS A 42 14.92 -7.99 2.43
C LYS A 42 14.20 -7.92 1.09
N ALA A 43 13.19 -8.76 0.87
CA ALA A 43 12.41 -8.78 -0.37
C ALA A 43 11.57 -7.51 -0.55
N ILE A 44 10.99 -6.96 0.53
CA ILE A 44 10.25 -5.70 0.46
C ILE A 44 11.21 -4.53 0.17
N PHE A 45 12.34 -4.45 0.88
CA PHE A 45 13.28 -3.32 0.75
C PHE A 45 14.06 -3.33 -0.58
N LEU A 46 14.68 -4.47 -0.92
CA LEU A 46 15.47 -4.61 -2.14
C LEU A 46 14.57 -4.85 -3.36
N GLY A 47 13.56 -5.71 -3.22
CA GLY A 47 12.74 -6.14 -4.36
C GLY A 47 11.74 -5.08 -4.79
N ASN A 48 11.08 -4.39 -3.87
CA ASN A 48 9.99 -3.49 -4.25
C ASN A 48 10.43 -2.05 -4.52
N GLY A 49 11.50 -1.61 -3.86
CA GLY A 49 12.05 -0.26 -4.04
C GLY A 49 13.18 -0.24 -5.07
N LEU A 50 14.30 -0.91 -4.74
CA LEU A 50 15.52 -0.83 -5.54
C LEU A 50 15.35 -1.41 -6.95
N ILE A 51 14.71 -2.58 -7.09
CA ILE A 51 14.44 -3.16 -8.42
C ILE A 51 13.46 -2.30 -9.21
N ALA A 52 12.47 -1.67 -8.57
CA ALA A 52 11.54 -0.77 -9.27
C ALA A 52 12.25 0.48 -9.83
N ILE A 53 13.19 1.06 -9.07
CA ILE A 53 14.02 2.18 -9.54
C ILE A 53 14.90 1.74 -10.71
N VAL A 54 15.63 0.62 -10.56
CA VAL A 54 16.51 0.10 -11.61
C VAL A 54 15.71 -0.26 -12.87
N SER A 55 14.54 -0.87 -12.72
CA SER A 55 13.65 -1.22 -13.83
C SER A 55 13.11 0.01 -14.54
N GLY A 56 12.74 1.08 -13.81
CA GLY A 56 12.29 2.34 -14.40
C GLY A 56 13.40 3.03 -15.20
N LEU A 57 14.62 3.10 -14.66
CA LEU A 57 15.79 3.66 -15.35
C LEU A 57 16.18 2.81 -16.57
N PHE A 58 16.10 1.49 -16.45
CA PHE A 58 16.39 0.56 -17.55
C PHE A 58 15.36 0.66 -18.67
N ALA A 59 14.07 0.83 -18.33
CA ALA A 59 13.03 1.10 -19.31
C ALA A 59 13.28 2.41 -20.07
N ASN A 60 13.71 3.47 -19.37
CA ASN A 60 14.06 4.75 -19.98
C ASN A 60 15.27 4.63 -20.92
N LEU A 61 16.31 3.90 -20.48
CA LEU A 61 17.49 3.61 -21.29
C LEU A 61 17.14 2.86 -22.59
N LEU A 62 16.26 1.85 -22.51
CA LEU A 62 15.82 1.07 -23.66
C LEU A 62 14.96 1.88 -24.63
N ALA A 63 14.00 2.64 -24.12
CA ALA A 63 13.03 3.36 -24.95
C ALA A 63 13.64 4.63 -25.57
N GLU A 64 14.36 5.45 -24.80
CA GLU A 64 14.81 6.78 -25.23
C GLU A 64 16.28 6.77 -25.71
N ASN A 65 17.20 6.26 -24.89
CA ASN A 65 18.65 6.37 -25.19
C ASN A 65 19.10 5.40 -26.29
N LEU A 66 18.56 4.18 -26.30
CA LEU A 66 18.89 3.16 -27.29
C LEU A 66 17.95 3.19 -28.51
N GLY A 67 16.87 3.97 -28.45
CA GLY A 67 15.96 4.19 -29.58
C GLY A 67 15.21 2.94 -30.04
N PHE A 68 15.11 1.90 -29.21
CA PHE A 68 14.38 0.67 -29.55
C PHE A 68 12.85 0.86 -29.59
N GLY A 69 12.37 2.08 -29.31
CA GLY A 69 10.98 2.45 -29.36
C GLY A 69 10.21 2.08 -28.09
N PRO A 70 8.93 2.50 -28.00
CA PRO A 70 8.12 2.39 -26.79
C PRO A 70 7.76 0.94 -26.41
N VAL A 71 8.02 -0.04 -27.28
CA VAL A 71 7.70 -1.46 -27.06
C VAL A 71 8.84 -2.21 -26.34
N ALA A 72 10.07 -1.71 -26.41
CA ALA A 72 11.26 -2.37 -25.87
C ALA A 72 11.20 -2.72 -24.37
N PRO A 73 10.62 -1.88 -23.49
CA PRO A 73 10.45 -2.25 -22.07
C PRO A 73 9.52 -3.45 -21.87
N PHE A 74 8.52 -3.65 -22.73
CA PHE A 74 7.60 -4.78 -22.66
C PHE A 74 8.27 -6.08 -23.08
N ASP A 75 9.07 -6.06 -24.14
CA ASP A 75 9.82 -7.23 -24.59
C ASP A 75 10.86 -7.66 -23.54
N ALA A 76 11.56 -6.70 -22.94
CA ALA A 76 12.48 -6.96 -21.84
C ALA A 76 11.75 -7.59 -20.64
N ALA A 77 10.60 -7.05 -20.24
CA ALA A 77 9.79 -7.60 -19.16
C ALA A 77 9.32 -9.04 -19.45
N ALA A 78 8.92 -9.34 -20.70
CA ALA A 78 8.52 -10.68 -21.11
C ALA A 78 9.68 -11.69 -21.00
N CYS A 79 10.90 -11.30 -21.41
CA CYS A 79 12.10 -12.13 -21.23
C CYS A 79 12.38 -12.44 -19.75
N PHE A 80 12.34 -11.42 -18.88
CA PHE A 80 12.54 -11.63 -17.44
C PHE A 80 11.45 -12.52 -16.84
N LEU A 81 10.19 -12.36 -17.27
CA LEU A 81 9.08 -13.21 -16.82
C LEU A 81 9.29 -14.67 -17.24
N ALA A 82 9.72 -14.93 -18.49
CA ALA A 82 9.98 -16.27 -18.99
C ALA A 82 11.11 -16.97 -18.21
N ILE A 83 12.18 -16.23 -17.91
CA ILE A 83 13.29 -16.73 -17.07
C ILE A 83 12.78 -17.03 -15.65
N GLY A 84 12.01 -16.10 -15.05
CA GLY A 84 11.42 -16.29 -13.73
C GLY A 84 10.50 -17.51 -13.68
N MET A 85 9.69 -17.73 -14.72
CA MET A 85 8.81 -18.88 -14.85
C MET A 85 9.63 -20.18 -14.94
N ALA A 86 10.70 -20.22 -15.72
CA ALA A 86 11.58 -21.40 -15.82
C ALA A 86 12.27 -21.72 -14.49
N ILE A 87 12.70 -20.71 -13.74
CA ILE A 87 13.29 -20.89 -12.41
C ILE A 87 12.24 -21.41 -11.41
N ILE A 88 11.03 -20.85 -11.40
CA ILE A 88 9.96 -21.30 -10.51
C ILE A 88 9.59 -22.76 -10.82
N MET A 89 9.38 -23.11 -12.09
CA MET A 89 9.04 -24.49 -12.49
C MET A 89 10.13 -25.50 -12.13
N SER A 90 11.40 -25.10 -12.13
CA SER A 90 12.53 -25.99 -11.80
C SER A 90 12.86 -26.06 -10.31
N SER A 91 12.60 -24.98 -9.55
CA SER A 91 13.04 -24.85 -8.15
C SER A 91 11.92 -25.07 -7.14
N TRP A 92 10.66 -24.91 -7.52
CA TRP A 92 9.51 -24.94 -6.60
C TRP A 92 8.61 -26.15 -6.83
N SER A 93 8.38 -26.92 -5.77
CA SER A 93 7.37 -27.97 -5.72
C SER A 93 5.99 -27.36 -5.49
N GLU A 94 4.98 -27.81 -6.22
CA GLU A 94 3.61 -27.26 -6.15
C GLU A 94 2.99 -27.48 -4.76
N ASN A 95 2.59 -26.39 -4.11
CA ASN A 95 1.91 -26.43 -2.82
C ASN A 95 0.40 -26.39 -3.05
N TYR A 96 -0.21 -27.57 -3.18
CA TYR A 96 -1.65 -27.72 -3.10
C TYR A 96 -2.00 -27.64 -1.61
N GLY A 97 -2.50 -26.47 -1.16
CA GLY A 97 -2.96 -26.30 0.21
C GLY A 97 -3.90 -27.43 0.65
N ASP A 98 -4.08 -27.57 1.97
CA ASP A 98 -4.81 -28.68 2.56
C ASP A 98 -6.21 -28.88 1.91
N PRO A 99 -6.52 -30.03 1.28
CA PRO A 99 -7.80 -30.26 0.59
C PRO A 99 -9.01 -30.16 1.53
N SER A 100 -8.76 -30.28 2.84
CA SER A 100 -9.73 -30.17 3.92
C SER A 100 -10.22 -28.73 4.17
N GLU A 101 -9.57 -27.71 3.58
CA GLU A 101 -9.93 -26.29 3.69
C GLU A 101 -10.81 -25.78 2.54
N SER A 102 -11.51 -26.66 1.82
CA SER A 102 -12.61 -26.29 0.91
C SER A 102 -13.85 -25.82 1.69
N LYS A 103 -13.67 -24.87 2.61
CA LYS A 103 -14.77 -24.20 3.30
C LYS A 103 -15.53 -23.40 2.26
N ASP A 104 -16.83 -23.70 2.16
CA ASP A 104 -17.77 -23.05 1.27
C ASP A 104 -17.62 -21.51 1.34
N LEU A 105 -17.45 -20.86 0.20
CA LEU A 105 -17.13 -19.41 0.13
C LEU A 105 -18.17 -18.60 0.92
N MET A 106 -19.44 -19.00 0.83
CA MET A 106 -20.54 -18.34 1.53
C MET A 106 -20.44 -18.48 3.05
N ALA A 107 -19.94 -19.62 3.55
CA ALA A 107 -19.67 -19.82 4.97
C ALA A 107 -18.50 -18.94 5.44
N GLN A 108 -17.44 -18.82 4.64
CA GLN A 108 -16.31 -17.92 4.95
C GLN A 108 -16.74 -16.45 4.99
N PHE A 109 -17.57 -16.02 4.03
CA PHE A 109 -18.13 -14.66 4.02
C PHE A 109 -19.02 -14.39 5.24
N LYS A 110 -19.83 -15.37 5.67
CA LYS A 110 -20.67 -15.25 6.88
C LYS A 110 -19.83 -15.15 8.15
N VAL A 111 -18.75 -15.94 8.26
CA VAL A 111 -17.81 -15.87 9.37
C VAL A 111 -17.08 -14.52 9.39
N ALA A 112 -16.60 -14.06 8.23
CA ALA A 112 -15.96 -12.75 8.09
C ALA A 112 -16.92 -11.60 8.45
N ALA A 113 -18.16 -11.63 7.95
CA ALA A 113 -19.18 -10.63 8.28
C ALA A 113 -19.50 -10.61 9.78
N LYS A 114 -19.60 -11.78 10.41
CA LYS A 114 -19.79 -11.88 11.86
C LYS A 114 -18.59 -11.33 12.62
N ALA A 115 -17.37 -11.64 12.21
CA ALA A 115 -16.14 -11.14 12.83
C ALA A 115 -16.01 -9.61 12.71
N ILE A 116 -16.35 -9.05 11.55
CA ILE A 116 -16.40 -7.60 11.30
C ILE A 116 -17.47 -6.93 12.18
N ALA A 117 -18.65 -7.56 12.30
CA ALA A 117 -19.74 -7.04 13.11
C ALA A 117 -19.45 -7.14 14.63
N SER A 118 -18.66 -8.11 15.05
CA SER A 118 -18.30 -8.29 16.47
C SER A 118 -17.12 -7.45 16.92
N ASP A 119 -16.17 -7.14 16.04
CA ASP A 119 -14.98 -6.36 16.37
C ASP A 119 -14.89 -5.09 15.51
N GLU A 120 -15.25 -3.98 16.14
CA GLU A 120 -15.19 -2.65 15.54
C GLU A 120 -13.77 -2.32 15.04
N LYS A 121 -12.70 -2.85 15.67
CA LYS A 121 -11.32 -2.60 15.22
C LYS A 121 -11.05 -3.22 13.87
N ILE A 122 -11.58 -4.42 13.62
CA ILE A 122 -11.45 -5.12 12.33
C ILE A 122 -12.19 -4.34 11.25
N ALA A 123 -13.39 -3.85 11.55
CA ALA A 123 -14.18 -3.04 10.64
C ALA A 123 -13.49 -1.72 10.28
N LEU A 124 -13.02 -0.98 11.29
CA LEU A 124 -12.31 0.28 11.13
C LEU A 124 -11.00 0.09 10.34
N LEU A 125 -10.21 -0.95 10.66
CA LEU A 125 -8.96 -1.23 9.96
C LEU A 125 -9.19 -1.58 8.48
N GLY A 126 -10.21 -2.39 8.20
CA GLY A 126 -10.61 -2.74 6.84
C GLY A 126 -11.06 -1.51 6.03
N ALA A 127 -11.89 -0.65 6.63
CA ALA A 127 -12.35 0.59 6.00
C ALA A 127 -11.20 1.56 5.70
N ILE A 128 -10.30 1.78 6.66
CA ILE A 128 -9.12 2.66 6.50
C ILE A 128 -8.22 2.15 5.38
N GLN A 129 -7.93 0.84 5.38
CA GLN A 129 -7.09 0.22 4.35
C GLN A 129 -7.71 0.40 2.97
N SER A 130 -9.01 0.12 2.83
CA SER A 130 -9.73 0.29 1.57
C SER A 130 -9.70 1.74 1.10
N LEU A 131 -10.07 2.72 1.93
CA LEU A 131 -10.06 4.14 1.54
C LEU A 131 -8.68 4.61 1.07
N PHE A 132 -7.61 4.18 1.75
CA PHE A 132 -6.25 4.54 1.38
C PHE A 132 -5.80 3.87 0.08
N GLU A 133 -5.97 2.55 -0.03
CA GLU A 133 -5.60 1.80 -1.24
C GLU A 133 -6.37 2.29 -2.47
N GLY A 134 -7.67 2.59 -2.32
CA GLY A 134 -8.48 3.18 -3.40
C GLY A 134 -7.91 4.51 -3.88
N SER A 135 -7.56 5.40 -2.94
CA SER A 135 -6.97 6.70 -3.26
C SER A 135 -5.60 6.57 -3.92
N MET A 136 -4.78 5.61 -3.47
CA MET A 136 -3.48 5.29 -4.07
C MET A 136 -3.64 4.78 -5.51
N TYR A 137 -4.57 3.85 -5.76
CA TYR A 137 -4.82 3.34 -7.12
C TYR A 137 -5.29 4.46 -8.06
N THR A 138 -6.20 5.33 -7.60
CA THR A 138 -6.62 6.48 -8.38
C THR A 138 -5.46 7.44 -8.67
N PHE A 139 -4.59 7.71 -7.68
CA PHE A 139 -3.41 8.53 -7.88
C PHE A 139 -2.49 7.99 -9.00
N VAL A 140 -2.25 6.68 -9.02
CA VAL A 140 -1.40 6.03 -10.04
C VAL A 140 -1.94 6.21 -11.46
N PHE A 141 -3.26 6.33 -11.64
CA PHE A 141 -3.84 6.64 -12.95
C PHE A 141 -3.80 8.13 -13.30
N LEU A 142 -3.86 9.00 -12.30
CA LEU A 142 -4.03 10.45 -12.50
C LEU A 142 -2.75 11.25 -12.50
N TRP A 143 -1.65 10.74 -11.93
CA TRP A 143 -0.43 11.54 -11.80
C TRP A 143 0.17 11.92 -13.16
N THR A 144 0.15 11.02 -14.14
CA THR A 144 0.69 11.28 -15.49
C THR A 144 -0.08 12.40 -16.21
N PRO A 145 -1.42 12.34 -16.35
CA PRO A 145 -2.18 13.44 -16.95
C PRO A 145 -2.18 14.71 -16.09
N ALA A 146 -1.99 14.61 -14.77
CA ALA A 146 -1.89 15.78 -13.89
C ALA A 146 -0.55 16.52 -14.01
N LEU A 147 0.53 15.84 -14.43
CA LEU A 147 1.85 16.41 -14.63
C LEU A 147 2.09 16.89 -16.07
N SER A 148 1.51 16.21 -17.07
CA SER A 148 1.62 16.60 -18.48
C SER A 148 0.23 16.83 -19.11
N PRO A 149 -0.46 17.93 -18.76
CA PRO A 149 -1.76 18.25 -19.35
C PRO A 149 -1.68 18.65 -20.84
N ASN A 150 -0.49 18.99 -21.36
CA ASN A 150 -0.25 19.42 -22.74
C ASN A 150 0.58 18.44 -23.57
N GLU A 151 0.74 17.17 -23.14
CA GLU A 151 1.59 16.17 -23.80
C GLU A 151 3.05 16.63 -24.00
N GLU A 152 3.59 17.36 -23.02
CA GLU A 152 5.01 17.69 -23.00
C GLU A 152 5.84 16.41 -22.80
N ASP A 153 6.94 16.28 -23.54
CA ASP A 153 7.94 15.21 -23.42
C ASP A 153 8.67 15.33 -22.07
N ILE A 154 8.01 14.82 -21.03
CA ILE A 154 8.58 14.73 -19.69
C ILE A 154 9.08 13.29 -19.53
N PRO A 155 10.34 13.08 -19.08
CA PRO A 155 10.88 11.74 -18.89
C PRO A 155 10.19 11.06 -17.70
N HIS A 156 9.08 10.36 -17.97
CA HIS A 156 8.22 9.73 -16.97
C HIS A 156 8.99 8.72 -16.10
N GLY A 157 9.99 8.05 -16.66
CA GLY A 157 10.85 7.11 -15.94
C GLY A 157 11.61 7.74 -14.76
N PHE A 158 12.08 8.97 -14.90
CA PHE A 158 12.80 9.69 -13.84
C PHE A 158 11.86 10.18 -12.73
N ILE A 159 10.67 10.65 -13.08
CA ILE A 159 9.64 11.03 -12.10
C ILE A 159 9.21 9.81 -11.30
N PHE A 160 8.93 8.71 -11.99
CA PHE A 160 8.56 7.45 -11.36
C PHE A 160 9.68 6.92 -10.44
N ALA A 161 10.94 6.99 -10.87
CA ALA A 161 12.09 6.64 -10.02
C ALA A 161 12.16 7.51 -8.75
N THR A 162 11.81 8.80 -8.86
CA THR A 162 11.74 9.72 -7.71
C THR A 162 10.61 9.35 -6.75
N PHE A 163 9.44 8.95 -7.27
CA PHE A 163 8.33 8.44 -6.46
C PHE A 163 8.70 7.16 -5.71
N MET A 164 9.33 6.20 -6.40
CA MET A 164 9.81 4.96 -5.78
C MET A 164 10.86 5.24 -4.71
N LEU A 165 11.79 6.18 -4.95
CA LEU A 165 12.77 6.61 -3.95
C LEU A 165 12.09 7.22 -2.72
N SER A 166 11.09 8.08 -2.93
CA SER A 166 10.31 8.69 -1.84
C SER A 166 9.58 7.62 -0.99
N SER A 167 8.98 6.63 -1.65
CA SER A 167 8.32 5.50 -0.99
C SER A 167 9.30 4.61 -0.20
N MET A 168 10.53 4.42 -0.69
CA MET A 168 11.60 3.73 0.06
C MET A 168 12.02 4.50 1.31
N LEU A 169 12.13 5.82 1.21
CA LEU A 169 12.41 6.69 2.36
C LEU A 169 11.29 6.59 3.41
N GLY A 170 10.03 6.61 2.97
CA GLY A 170 8.86 6.39 3.83
C GLY A 170 8.90 5.03 4.55
N SER A 171 9.18 3.96 3.82
CA SER A 171 9.27 2.60 4.38
C SER A 171 10.39 2.48 5.43
N SER A 172 11.51 3.18 5.20
CA SER A 172 12.63 3.24 6.14
C SER A 172 12.27 4.02 7.41
N ILE A 173 11.55 5.13 7.28
CA ILE A 173 11.00 5.90 8.40
C ILE A 173 10.04 5.02 9.20
N ALA A 174 9.12 4.32 8.56
CA ALA A 174 8.19 3.42 9.23
C ALA A 174 8.91 2.31 9.99
N SER A 175 9.93 1.68 9.40
CA SER A 175 10.73 0.66 10.08
C SER A 175 11.37 1.19 11.37
N ARG A 176 11.88 2.43 11.35
CA ARG A 176 12.42 3.10 12.55
C ARG A 176 11.32 3.45 13.56
N LEU A 177 10.16 3.93 13.12
CA LEU A 177 9.02 4.24 14.00
C LEU A 177 8.51 2.97 14.70
N LEU A 178 8.45 1.86 13.96
CA LEU A 178 8.06 0.55 14.46
C LEU A 178 9.05 0.00 15.50
N ALA A 179 10.36 0.24 15.31
CA ALA A 179 11.40 -0.13 16.26
C ALA A 179 11.32 0.67 17.57
N ARG A 180 10.87 1.94 17.52
CA ARG A 180 10.73 2.82 18.70
C ARG A 180 9.51 2.54 19.58
N LYS A 181 8.76 1.45 19.33
CA LYS A 181 7.50 1.08 20.03
C LYS A 181 6.44 2.21 20.05
N LEU A 182 6.49 3.13 19.09
CA LEU A 182 5.42 4.13 18.95
C LEU A 182 4.12 3.44 18.57
N LYS A 183 2.99 3.90 19.14
CA LYS A 183 1.65 3.42 18.77
C LYS A 183 1.45 3.68 17.28
N VAL A 184 1.16 2.62 16.53
CA VAL A 184 1.01 2.67 15.07
C VAL A 184 -0.14 3.59 14.70
N GLU A 185 -1.17 3.57 15.52
CA GLU A 185 -2.41 4.30 15.33
C GLU A 185 -2.20 5.82 15.38
N GLY A 186 -1.22 6.29 16.15
CA GLY A 186 -0.91 7.71 16.33
C GLY A 186 -0.27 8.35 15.13
N TYR A 187 0.84 7.79 14.67
CA TYR A 187 1.52 8.38 13.52
C TYR A 187 0.76 8.13 12.21
N MET A 188 0.00 7.03 12.09
CA MET A 188 -0.82 6.76 10.89
C MET A 188 -1.90 7.82 10.66
N GLN A 189 -2.48 8.39 11.72
CA GLN A 189 -3.42 9.51 11.58
C GLN A 189 -2.74 10.73 10.93
N ILE A 190 -1.50 11.03 11.31
CA ILE A 190 -0.72 12.13 10.74
C ILE A 190 -0.41 11.85 9.27
N VAL A 191 -0.01 10.61 8.95
CA VAL A 191 0.26 10.17 7.57
C VAL A 191 -0.97 10.37 6.67
N PHE A 192 -2.16 9.96 7.12
CA PHE A 192 -3.39 10.18 6.36
C PHE A 192 -3.76 11.65 6.21
N SER A 193 -3.53 12.46 7.24
CA SER A 193 -3.79 13.91 7.20
C SER A 193 -2.86 14.60 6.21
N ILE A 194 -1.56 14.27 6.22
CA ILE A 194 -0.59 14.78 5.25
C ILE A 194 -0.99 14.34 3.83
N SER A 195 -1.33 13.06 3.66
CA SER A 195 -1.76 12.52 2.36
C SER A 195 -2.99 13.25 1.80
N ALA A 196 -3.97 13.55 2.66
CA ALA A 196 -5.17 14.30 2.27
C ALA A 196 -4.80 15.72 1.78
N VAL A 197 -3.93 16.42 2.50
CA VAL A 197 -3.47 17.78 2.14
C VAL A 197 -2.67 17.76 0.84
N THR A 198 -1.79 16.78 0.65
CA THR A 198 -0.98 16.68 -0.58
C THR A 198 -1.82 16.46 -1.84
N LEU A 199 -2.94 15.74 -1.73
CA LEU A 199 -3.86 15.53 -2.87
C LEU A 199 -4.83 16.70 -3.10
N VAL A 200 -4.94 17.66 -2.17
CA VAL A 200 -5.62 18.94 -2.42
C VAL A 200 -4.74 19.88 -3.24
N LEU A 201 -3.40 19.73 -3.15
CA LEU A 201 -2.45 20.62 -3.80
C LEU A 201 -2.65 20.75 -5.32
N PRO A 202 -2.84 19.66 -6.10
CA PRO A 202 -3.13 19.75 -7.55
C PRO A 202 -4.47 20.42 -7.87
N VAL A 203 -5.45 20.31 -6.98
CA VAL A 203 -6.76 20.97 -7.11
C VAL A 203 -6.60 22.47 -6.88
N ALA A 204 -5.87 22.84 -5.83
CA ALA A 204 -5.59 24.23 -5.49
C ALA A 204 -4.74 24.92 -6.56
N THR A 205 -3.71 24.27 -7.10
CA THR A 205 -2.85 24.84 -8.15
C THR A 205 -3.60 25.03 -9.47
N ASN A 206 -4.51 24.11 -9.84
CA ASN A 206 -5.37 24.26 -11.01
C ASN A 206 -6.35 25.45 -10.90
N ILE A 207 -6.79 25.79 -9.68
CA ILE A 207 -7.73 26.89 -9.45
C ILE A 207 -7.01 28.23 -9.28
N LEU A 208 -5.84 28.25 -8.62
CA LEU A 208 -5.11 29.46 -8.25
C LEU A 208 -4.16 29.97 -9.35
N VAL A 209 -3.68 29.09 -10.23
CA VAL A 209 -2.76 29.45 -11.31
C VAL A 209 -3.40 29.07 -12.64
N PRO A 210 -4.06 30.02 -13.34
CA PRO A 210 -4.44 29.84 -14.73
C PRO A 210 -3.19 29.50 -15.52
N THR A 211 -3.27 28.49 -16.39
CA THR A 211 -2.19 28.03 -17.27
C THR A 211 -1.60 29.19 -18.08
N SER A 212 -0.50 29.77 -17.57
CA SER A 212 0.30 30.72 -18.33
C SER A 212 0.94 29.97 -19.49
N SER A 213 0.37 30.17 -20.68
CA SER A 213 0.86 29.67 -21.97
C SER A 213 2.19 30.31 -22.34
N VAL A 214 3.28 29.91 -21.66
CA VAL A 214 4.64 30.31 -22.06
C VAL A 214 5.48 29.05 -22.23
N LYS A 215 5.51 28.57 -23.47
CA LYS A 215 6.46 27.56 -23.95
C LYS A 215 7.88 28.08 -23.74
N GLY A 216 8.66 27.44 -22.86
CA GLY A 216 10.13 27.55 -22.89
C GLY A 216 10.83 28.16 -21.67
N GLY A 217 10.31 28.01 -20.45
CA GLY A 217 11.05 28.32 -19.22
C GLY A 217 11.16 27.10 -18.30
N SER A 218 12.29 26.98 -17.59
CA SER A 218 12.53 25.97 -16.53
C SER A 218 11.30 25.70 -15.65
N VAL A 219 11.12 24.43 -15.26
CA VAL A 219 10.01 23.88 -14.46
C VAL A 219 9.15 24.95 -13.76
N SER A 220 7.93 25.16 -14.25
CA SER A 220 6.97 26.08 -13.63
C SER A 220 6.86 25.81 -12.13
N ILE A 221 6.81 26.87 -11.31
CA ILE A 221 6.69 26.78 -9.84
C ILE A 221 5.49 25.90 -9.45
N GLY A 222 4.41 25.93 -10.24
CA GLY A 222 3.24 25.07 -10.05
C GLY A 222 3.54 23.57 -10.26
N GLY A 223 4.31 23.22 -11.30
CA GLY A 223 4.72 21.85 -11.58
C GLY A 223 5.70 21.30 -10.54
N SER A 224 6.63 22.13 -10.07
CA SER A 224 7.56 21.76 -8.98
C SER A 224 6.80 21.49 -7.67
N LEU A 225 5.79 22.31 -7.36
CA LEU A 225 4.95 22.13 -6.18
C LEU A 225 4.07 20.88 -6.27
N GLN A 226 3.50 20.58 -7.44
CA GLN A 226 2.78 19.32 -7.68
C GLN A 226 3.69 18.10 -7.52
N LEU A 227 4.89 18.12 -8.11
CA LEU A 227 5.85 17.02 -7.99
C LEU A 227 6.24 16.78 -6.53
N LEU A 228 6.48 17.85 -5.76
CA LEU A 228 6.77 17.76 -4.32
C LEU A 228 5.58 17.18 -3.54
N GLY A 229 4.35 17.60 -3.86
CA GLY A 229 3.12 17.04 -3.28
C GLY A 229 2.98 15.55 -3.54
N PHE A 230 3.20 15.12 -4.79
CA PHE A 230 3.15 13.71 -5.18
C PHE A 230 4.26 12.88 -4.55
N CYS A 231 5.49 13.41 -4.46
CA CYS A 231 6.57 12.74 -3.73
C CYS A 231 6.22 12.58 -2.24
N THR A 232 5.60 13.59 -1.63
CA THR A 232 5.18 13.52 -0.22
C THR A 232 4.07 12.48 -0.01
N PHE A 233 3.12 12.39 -0.94
CA PHE A 233 2.10 11.35 -0.93
C PHE A 233 2.72 9.94 -1.06
N GLU A 234 3.69 9.76 -1.95
CA GLU A 234 4.42 8.49 -2.11
C GLU A 234 5.24 8.10 -0.87
N ALA A 235 5.86 9.07 -0.19
CA ALA A 235 6.48 8.82 1.11
C ALA A 235 5.45 8.32 2.15
N CYS A 236 4.24 8.88 2.14
CA CYS A 236 3.14 8.42 3.00
C CYS A 236 2.70 7.00 2.66
N VAL A 237 2.61 6.63 1.38
CA VAL A 237 2.35 5.26 0.93
C VAL A 237 3.43 4.30 1.42
N GLY A 238 4.70 4.71 1.34
CA GLY A 238 5.83 3.96 1.87
C GLY A 238 5.72 3.71 3.38
N ILE A 239 5.22 4.67 4.15
CA ILE A 239 4.97 4.50 5.59
C ILE A 239 3.77 3.57 5.83
N PHE A 240 2.71 3.70 5.04
CA PHE A 240 1.46 2.99 5.21
C PHE A 240 1.61 1.46 5.18
N TRP A 241 2.35 0.92 4.20
CA TRP A 241 2.48 -0.54 3.98
C TRP A 241 3.02 -1.34 5.18
N PRO A 242 4.18 -1.02 5.77
CA PRO A 242 4.69 -1.74 6.94
C PRO A 242 3.78 -1.54 8.17
N SER A 243 3.17 -0.38 8.31
CA SER A 243 2.29 -0.04 9.44
C SER A 243 0.96 -0.80 9.40
N ILE A 244 0.33 -0.87 8.22
CA ILE A 244 -0.91 -1.64 8.04
C ILE A 244 -0.65 -3.14 8.19
N MET A 245 0.52 -3.64 7.76
CA MET A 245 0.88 -5.04 7.93
C MET A 245 0.96 -5.43 9.41
N LYS A 246 1.54 -4.56 10.26
CA LYS A 246 1.59 -4.77 11.71
C LYS A 246 0.21 -4.71 12.36
N MET A 247 -0.64 -3.74 12.01
CA MET A 247 -2.00 -3.68 12.56
C MET A 247 -2.84 -4.89 12.12
N ARG A 248 -2.69 -5.33 10.88
CA ARG A 248 -3.36 -6.54 10.37
C ARG A 248 -2.90 -7.81 11.08
N SER A 249 -1.62 -7.90 11.46
CA SER A 249 -1.13 -9.05 12.22
C SER A 249 -1.62 -9.08 13.67
N GLN A 250 -1.91 -7.91 14.25
CA GLN A 250 -2.37 -7.79 15.63
C GLN A 250 -3.89 -7.92 15.77
N TYR A 251 -4.65 -7.34 14.84
CA TYR A 251 -6.11 -7.24 14.96
C TYR A 251 -6.87 -8.29 14.14
N ILE A 252 -6.28 -8.88 13.09
CA ILE A 252 -7.00 -9.79 12.19
C ILE A 252 -6.45 -11.22 12.30
N PRO A 253 -7.27 -12.21 12.71
CA PRO A 253 -6.87 -13.61 12.72
C PRO A 253 -6.46 -14.07 11.32
N GLU A 254 -5.42 -14.90 11.24
CA GLU A 254 -4.76 -15.27 9.97
C GLU A 254 -5.74 -15.93 8.98
N GLU A 255 -6.66 -16.72 9.50
CA GLU A 255 -7.68 -17.48 8.78
C GLU A 255 -8.66 -16.59 8.00
N ALA A 256 -9.08 -15.45 8.57
CA ALA A 256 -10.11 -14.59 7.97
C ALA A 256 -9.53 -13.35 7.25
N ARG A 257 -8.21 -13.14 7.33
CA ARG A 257 -7.57 -11.91 6.82
C ARG A 257 -7.80 -11.68 5.34
N SER A 258 -7.77 -12.73 4.51
CA SER A 258 -8.05 -12.60 3.08
C SER A 258 -9.48 -12.16 2.80
N THR A 259 -10.43 -12.83 3.45
CA THR A 259 -11.87 -12.69 3.20
C THR A 259 -12.38 -11.33 3.66
N ILE A 260 -11.95 -10.87 4.84
CA ILE A 260 -12.29 -9.55 5.39
C ILE A 260 -11.82 -8.44 4.45
N MET A 261 -10.58 -8.50 3.94
CA MET A 261 -10.07 -7.48 3.03
C MET A 261 -10.79 -7.46 1.68
N ASN A 262 -11.11 -8.63 1.13
CA ASN A 262 -11.85 -8.72 -0.13
C ASN A 262 -13.27 -8.16 0.03
N PHE A 263 -13.91 -8.37 1.19
CA PHE A 263 -15.23 -7.81 1.49
C PHE A 263 -15.25 -6.28 1.43
N PHE A 264 -14.23 -5.59 1.98
CA PHE A 264 -14.15 -4.13 1.92
C PHE A 264 -13.64 -3.59 0.57
N ARG A 265 -12.90 -4.39 -0.20
CA ARG A 265 -12.41 -3.99 -1.54
C ARG A 265 -13.50 -3.98 -2.61
N ILE A 266 -14.50 -4.87 -2.55
CA ILE A 266 -15.54 -4.95 -3.60
C ILE A 266 -16.37 -3.65 -3.68
N PRO A 267 -16.97 -3.13 -2.59
CA PRO A 267 -17.75 -1.89 -2.64
C PRO A 267 -16.91 -0.67 -3.00
N LEU A 268 -15.68 -0.62 -2.48
CA LEU A 268 -14.77 0.48 -2.73
C LEU A 268 -14.31 0.53 -4.19
N ASN A 269 -13.95 -0.61 -4.79
CA ASN A 269 -13.54 -0.64 -6.19
C ASN A 269 -14.70 -0.27 -7.12
N LEU A 270 -15.93 -0.69 -6.79
CA LEU A 270 -17.15 -0.25 -7.48
C LEU A 270 -17.31 1.28 -7.40
N PHE A 271 -17.07 1.86 -6.23
CA PHE A 271 -17.11 3.31 -6.05
C PHE A 271 -16.03 4.02 -6.89
N VAL A 272 -14.79 3.53 -6.88
CA VAL A 272 -13.68 4.08 -7.67
C VAL A 272 -13.99 4.04 -9.17
N CYS A 273 -14.60 2.94 -9.66
CA CYS A 273 -15.05 2.85 -11.05
C CYS A 273 -16.09 3.93 -11.40
N VAL A 274 -17.01 4.24 -10.49
CA VAL A 274 -18.00 5.31 -10.70
C VAL A 274 -17.34 6.70 -10.66
N VAL A 275 -16.36 6.90 -9.76
CA VAL A 275 -15.62 8.17 -9.68
C VAL A 275 -14.78 8.44 -10.92
N ASN A 276 -14.33 7.40 -11.62
CA ASN A 276 -13.58 7.52 -12.88
C ASN A 276 -14.40 8.10 -14.05
N ALA A 277 -15.70 8.32 -13.87
CA ALA A 277 -16.53 9.06 -14.82
C ALA A 277 -16.45 10.59 -14.67
N PHE A 278 -15.78 11.10 -13.63
CA PHE A 278 -15.72 12.53 -13.32
C PHE A 278 -14.37 13.15 -13.74
N PRO A 279 -14.31 14.49 -13.92
CA PRO A 279 -13.07 15.16 -14.28
C PRO A 279 -11.99 15.02 -13.19
N ILE A 280 -10.72 15.06 -13.62
CA ILE A 280 -9.52 14.83 -12.80
C ILE A 280 -9.53 15.61 -11.47
N THR A 281 -9.97 16.87 -11.50
CA THR A 281 -10.08 17.73 -10.29
C THR A 281 -11.04 17.16 -9.25
N VAL A 282 -12.19 16.63 -9.69
CA VAL A 282 -13.17 15.99 -8.80
C VAL A 282 -12.59 14.70 -8.24
N MET A 283 -11.88 13.92 -9.06
CA MET A 283 -11.25 12.68 -8.60
C MET A 283 -10.22 12.93 -7.49
N PHE A 284 -9.33 13.92 -7.65
CA PHE A 284 -8.39 14.31 -6.59
C PHE A 284 -9.09 14.83 -5.33
N GLY A 285 -10.16 15.61 -5.49
CA GLY A 285 -10.98 16.08 -4.36
C GLY A 285 -11.62 14.92 -3.58
N MET A 286 -12.17 13.93 -4.29
CA MET A 286 -12.75 12.72 -3.68
C MET A 286 -11.70 11.88 -2.96
N CYS A 287 -10.52 11.68 -3.56
CA CYS A 287 -9.40 11.01 -2.89
C CYS A 287 -8.97 11.74 -1.61
N SER A 288 -8.93 13.08 -1.61
CA SER A 288 -8.62 13.84 -0.40
C SER A 288 -9.66 13.64 0.70
N ILE A 289 -10.96 13.68 0.36
CA ILE A 289 -12.05 13.41 1.31
C ILE A 289 -11.92 12.00 1.90
N PHE A 290 -11.58 11.02 1.07
CA PHE A 290 -11.38 9.64 1.51
C PHE A 290 -10.21 9.48 2.47
N LEU A 291 -9.09 10.13 2.19
CA LEU A 291 -7.93 10.14 3.08
C LEU A 291 -8.22 10.88 4.39
N PHE A 292 -9.00 11.96 4.34
CA PHE A 292 -9.45 12.67 5.53
C PHE A 292 -10.40 11.80 6.38
N MET A 293 -11.33 11.09 5.74
CA MET A 293 -12.20 10.12 6.40
C MET A 293 -11.38 8.98 7.01
N ALA A 294 -10.38 8.47 6.31
CA ALA A 294 -9.43 7.49 6.85
C ALA A 294 -8.69 8.02 8.09
N ALA A 295 -8.30 9.30 8.12
CA ALA A 295 -7.70 9.92 9.30
C ALA A 295 -8.67 9.96 10.50
N ILE A 296 -9.94 10.27 10.28
CA ILE A 296 -10.98 10.25 11.32
C ILE A 296 -11.21 8.83 11.85
N LEU A 297 -11.33 7.85 10.94
CA LEU A 297 -11.49 6.45 11.30
C LEU A 297 -10.27 5.93 12.06
N GLN A 298 -9.06 6.34 11.68
CA GLN A 298 -7.82 5.99 12.37
C GLN A 298 -7.78 6.56 13.80
N ARG A 299 -8.32 7.78 14.01
CA ARG A 299 -8.48 8.36 15.34
C ARG A 299 -9.48 7.56 16.19
N ARG A 300 -10.59 7.12 15.59
CA ARG A 300 -11.55 6.23 16.29
C ARG A 300 -10.91 4.91 16.67
N LEU A 301 -10.17 4.29 15.75
CA LEU A 301 -9.43 3.05 16.00
C LEU A 301 -8.46 3.19 17.18
N MET A 302 -7.74 4.32 17.28
CA MET A 302 -6.87 4.61 18.42
C MET A 302 -7.64 4.64 19.74
N VAL A 303 -8.75 5.37 19.79
CA VAL A 303 -9.57 5.50 21.02
C VAL A 303 -10.10 4.15 21.47
N VAL A 304 -10.64 3.36 20.52
CA VAL A 304 -11.17 2.01 20.80
C VAL A 304 -10.04 1.07 21.25
N SER A 305 -8.86 1.14 20.62
CA SER A 305 -7.71 0.34 21.03
C SER A 305 -7.24 0.69 22.45
N ASP A 306 -7.17 1.98 22.78
CA ASP A 306 -6.76 2.47 24.11
C ASP A 306 -7.78 2.12 25.20
N GLN A 307 -9.08 2.14 24.90
CA GLN A 307 -10.13 1.73 25.83
C GLN A 307 -10.02 0.26 26.20
N VAL A 308 -9.83 -0.61 25.19
CA VAL A 308 -9.67 -2.06 25.42
C VAL A 308 -8.39 -2.37 26.19
N HIS A 309 -7.29 -1.65 25.92
CA HIS A 309 -6.06 -1.85 26.67
C HIS A 309 -6.24 -1.46 28.14
N LYS A 310 -6.86 -0.30 28.42
CA LYS A 310 -7.17 0.15 29.78
C LYS A 310 -8.11 -0.79 30.54
N SER A 311 -9.14 -1.34 29.88
CA SER A 311 -10.04 -2.30 30.52
C SER A 311 -9.34 -3.61 30.84
N SER A 312 -8.44 -4.08 29.97
CA SER A 312 -7.64 -5.30 30.21
C SER A 312 -6.67 -5.12 31.37
N THR A 313 -5.97 -3.99 31.44
CA THR A 313 -5.05 -3.69 32.56
C THR A 313 -5.80 -3.63 33.89
N LYS A 314 -6.95 -2.94 33.94
CA LYS A 314 -7.79 -2.88 35.14
C LYS A 314 -8.32 -4.26 35.56
N ALA A 315 -8.67 -5.12 34.61
CA ALA A 315 -9.11 -6.48 34.93
C ALA A 315 -7.97 -7.33 35.51
N GLN A 316 -6.74 -7.20 35.01
CA GLN A 316 -5.57 -7.88 35.56
C GLN A 316 -5.18 -7.36 36.94
N GLU A 317 -5.30 -6.06 37.20
CA GLU A 317 -5.07 -5.47 38.53
C GLU A 317 -6.09 -6.02 39.54
N MET A 318 -7.39 -6.08 39.20
CA MET A 318 -8.41 -6.65 40.09
C MET A 318 -8.21 -8.15 40.35
N ILE A 319 -7.72 -8.93 39.37
CA ILE A 319 -7.43 -10.36 39.56
C ILE A 319 -6.18 -10.57 40.43
N GLY A 320 -5.18 -9.68 40.34
CA GLY A 320 -3.97 -9.75 41.16
C GLY A 320 -4.17 -9.33 42.62
N GLU A 321 -5.20 -8.53 42.92
CA GLU A 321 -5.57 -8.15 44.30
C GLU A 321 -6.35 -9.23 45.05
N ASP A 322 -6.98 -10.18 44.33
CA ASP A 322 -7.73 -11.31 44.90
C ASP A 322 -6.86 -12.57 45.15
N GLU A 323 -5.56 -12.54 44.86
CA GLU A 323 -4.64 -13.64 45.19
C GLU A 323 -4.16 -13.47 46.65
N PRO A 324 -4.61 -14.30 47.61
CA PRO A 324 -4.20 -14.14 48.99
C PRO A 324 -2.69 -14.37 49.09
N LEU A 325 -1.98 -13.38 49.64
CA LEU A 325 -0.60 -13.50 50.11
C LEU A 325 -0.50 -14.77 50.96
N ASN A 326 0.02 -15.84 50.36
CA ASN A 326 0.27 -17.09 51.07
C ASN A 326 1.40 -16.81 52.08
N PRO A 327 1.16 -17.00 53.40
CA PRO A 327 2.09 -16.65 54.46
C PRO A 327 3.40 -17.43 54.46
#